data_AF-A0A2G6F0A7-F1
#
_entry.id   AF-A0A2G6F0A7-F1
#
_cell.length_a   1.000
_cell.length_b   1.000
_cell.length_c   1.000
_cell.angle_alpha   90.00
_cell.angle_beta   90.00
_cell.angle_gamma   90.00
#
_symmetry.space_group_name_H-M   'P 1'
#
loop_
_entity.id
_entity.type
_entity.pdbx_description
1 polymer ?
#
loop_
_entity_poly.entity_id
_entity_poly.type
_entity_poly.pdbx_seq_one_letter_code
_entity_poly.pdbx_strand_id
1 'polypeptide(L)'
;TVIHSFEKQVVDGWEYLYQNGNQVVDSLGNPIKVDKYITVHAEVEETFQEKDAMIDGMIELIYLPTNERIDYEKLFSEFAFRNHFIIVEGDERALDEEFIAIMPNDFIPFPSNEQMVYDCGEDIKKQLKTLLRRRF
;
A
#
# COMPACT_ATOMS: atom_id res chain seq x y z
N THR A 1 -3.17 11.75 -1.98
CA THR A 1 -3.30 11.71 -0.52
C THR A 1 -4.73 11.99 -0.12
N VAL A 2 -5.25 11.25 0.85
CA VAL A 2 -6.56 11.40 1.46
C VAL A 2 -6.36 11.55 2.97
N ILE A 3 -7.10 12.45 3.62
CA ILE A 3 -7.02 12.67 5.07
C ILE A 3 -8.27 12.08 5.71
N HIS A 4 -8.08 11.33 6.80
CA HIS A 4 -9.13 10.73 7.60
C HIS A 4 -9.00 11.19 9.06
N SER A 5 -10.13 11.39 9.73
CA SER A 5 -10.16 11.76 11.15
C SER A 5 -10.94 10.73 11.94
N PHE A 6 -10.36 10.25 13.03
CA PHE A 6 -10.90 9.21 13.88
C PHE A 6 -11.17 9.73 15.29
N GLU A 7 -12.26 9.26 15.88
CA GLU A 7 -12.62 9.49 17.27
C GLU A 7 -13.16 8.19 17.86
N LYS A 8 -12.65 7.78 19.02
CA LYS A 8 -13.10 6.54 19.68
C LYS A 8 -13.04 6.67 21.19
N GLN A 9 -14.00 6.06 21.87
CA GLN A 9 -13.89 5.85 23.32
C GLN A 9 -13.11 4.56 23.59
N VAL A 10 -12.03 4.69 24.36
CA VAL A 10 -11.16 3.58 24.72
C VAL A 10 -11.01 3.50 26.24
N VAL A 11 -10.83 2.28 26.75
CA VAL A 11 -10.50 2.06 28.15
C VAL A 11 -9.06 2.49 28.37
N ASP A 12 -8.85 3.41 29.30
CA ASP A 12 -7.55 3.94 29.70
C ASP A 12 -7.39 3.83 31.22
N GLY A 13 -7.05 2.62 31.65
CA GLY A 13 -6.92 2.27 33.05
C GLY A 13 -8.25 2.04 33.74
N TRP A 14 -8.22 2.15 35.07
CA TRP A 14 -9.34 1.86 35.94
C TRP A 14 -9.38 2.86 37.09
N GLU A 15 -10.56 3.07 37.66
CA GLU A 15 -10.77 3.85 38.88
C GLU A 15 -11.53 3.04 39.93
N TYR A 16 -11.42 3.44 41.19
CA TYR A 16 -12.19 2.80 42.25
C TYR A 16 -13.61 3.34 42.26
N LEU A 17 -14.59 2.44 42.40
CA LEU A 17 -15.99 2.84 42.49
C LEU A 17 -16.27 3.53 43.84
N TYR A 18 -16.81 4.74 43.79
CA TYR A 18 -17.34 5.44 44.96
C TYR A 18 -18.85 5.60 44.85
N GLN A 19 -19.57 5.28 45.92
CA GLN A 19 -21.00 5.60 46.06
C GLN A 19 -21.20 6.48 47.29
N ASN A 20 -21.81 7.65 47.09
CA ASN A 20 -22.06 8.64 48.14
C ASN A 20 -20.78 9.04 48.93
N GLY A 21 -19.62 9.06 48.25
CA GLY A 21 -18.33 9.38 48.86
C GLY A 21 -17.62 8.20 49.56
N ASN A 22 -18.23 7.01 49.60
CA ASN A 22 -17.62 5.82 50.18
C ASN A 22 -17.10 4.88 49.10
N GLN A 23 -15.90 4.34 49.30
CA GLN A 23 -15.30 3.35 48.42
C GLN A 23 -16.10 2.05 48.50
N VAL A 24 -16.56 1.57 47.35
CA VAL A 24 -17.33 0.32 47.25
C VAL A 24 -16.36 -0.85 47.24
N VAL A 25 -16.64 -1.85 48.06
CA VAL A 25 -15.85 -3.08 48.20
C VAL A 25 -16.70 -4.31 47.85
N ASP A 26 -16.04 -5.38 47.42
CA ASP A 26 -16.66 -6.68 47.15
C ASP A 26 -17.06 -7.41 48.45
N SER A 27 -17.62 -8.62 48.32
CA SER A 27 -18.02 -9.45 49.47
C SER A 27 -16.85 -9.92 50.35
N LEU A 28 -15.60 -9.76 49.91
CA LEU A 28 -14.38 -10.09 50.64
C LEU A 28 -13.66 -8.84 51.20
N GLY A 29 -14.22 -7.64 50.97
CA GLY A 29 -13.67 -6.37 51.44
C GLY A 29 -12.64 -5.73 50.51
N ASN A 30 -12.45 -6.25 49.29
CA ASN A 30 -11.53 -5.65 48.32
C ASN A 30 -12.21 -4.53 47.52
N PRO A 31 -11.54 -3.39 47.26
CA PRO A 31 -12.10 -2.33 46.44
C PRO A 31 -12.46 -2.77 45.03
N ILE A 32 -13.64 -2.35 44.56
CA ILE A 32 -14.10 -2.62 43.19
C ILE A 32 -13.47 -1.60 42.23
N LYS A 33 -12.87 -2.12 41.15
CA LYS A 33 -12.32 -1.34 40.05
C LYS A 33 -13.34 -1.27 38.91
N VAL A 34 -13.48 -0.10 38.31
CA VAL A 34 -14.30 0.13 37.12
C VAL A 34 -13.44 0.71 36.01
N ASP A 35 -13.73 0.34 34.77
CA ASP A 35 -12.99 0.82 33.60
C ASP A 35 -13.18 2.33 33.44
N LYS A 36 -12.07 3.04 33.22
CA LYS A 36 -12.09 4.48 32.94
C LYS A 36 -12.04 4.67 31.42
N TYR A 37 -13.08 5.26 30.85
CA TYR A 37 -13.13 5.56 29.42
C TYR A 37 -12.63 6.98 29.15
N ILE A 38 -11.84 7.13 28.09
CA ILE A 38 -11.45 8.42 27.52
C ILE A 38 -11.82 8.46 26.03
N THR A 39 -12.09 9.64 25.52
CA THR A 39 -12.19 9.87 24.07
C THR A 39 -10.80 10.18 23.53
N VAL A 40 -10.38 9.42 22.52
CA VAL A 40 -9.11 9.60 21.82
C VAL A 40 -9.35 9.98 20.37
N HIS A 41 -8.39 10.69 19.79
CA HIS A 41 -8.46 11.19 18.42
C HIS A 41 -7.19 10.85 17.66
N ALA A 42 -7.34 10.59 16.36
CA ALA A 42 -6.22 10.45 15.43
C ALA A 42 -6.58 11.03 14.06
N GLU A 43 -5.57 11.52 13.36
CA GLU A 43 -5.63 11.91 11.96
C GLU A 43 -4.75 10.96 11.15
N VAL A 44 -5.23 10.53 9.98
CA VAL A 44 -4.48 9.65 9.10
C VAL A 44 -4.35 10.31 7.73
N GLU A 45 -3.10 10.49 7.31
CA GLU A 45 -2.75 10.85 5.94
C GLU A 45 -2.49 9.57 5.13
N GLU A 46 -3.45 9.18 4.30
CA GLU A 46 -3.35 8.02 3.42
C GLU A 46 -2.81 8.40 2.05
N THR A 47 -1.77 7.69 1.59
CA THR A 47 -1.12 7.97 0.32
C THR A 47 -1.02 6.73 -0.57
N PHE A 48 -1.49 6.89 -1.81
CA PHE A 48 -1.30 5.96 -2.91
C PHE A 48 -0.27 6.53 -3.87
N GLN A 49 0.79 5.78 -4.13
CA GLN A 49 1.83 6.11 -5.10
C GLN A 49 1.72 5.17 -6.28
N GLU A 50 1.64 5.75 -7.48
CA GLU A 50 1.54 5.03 -8.74
C GLU A 50 2.51 5.64 -9.73
N LYS A 51 3.27 4.78 -10.42
CA LYS A 51 4.15 5.20 -11.51
C LYS A 51 4.32 4.06 -12.50
N ASP A 52 4.04 4.35 -13.76
CA ASP A 52 4.09 3.37 -14.84
C ASP A 52 5.11 3.77 -15.90
N ALA A 53 5.76 2.77 -16.48
CA ALA A 53 6.52 2.90 -17.71
C ALA A 53 6.09 1.80 -18.67
N MET A 54 5.96 2.15 -19.94
CA MET A 54 5.44 1.25 -20.96
C MET A 54 6.27 1.39 -22.23
N ILE A 55 6.62 0.26 -22.83
CA ILE A 55 7.19 0.19 -24.16
C ILE A 55 6.23 -0.62 -25.03
N ASP A 56 5.64 0.06 -26.01
CA ASP A 56 4.85 -0.55 -27.08
C ASP A 56 5.67 -0.51 -28.37
N GLY A 57 5.84 -1.67 -29.00
CA GLY A 57 6.68 -1.84 -30.17
C GLY A 57 6.12 -2.86 -31.15
N MET A 58 6.65 -2.85 -32.37
CA MET A 58 6.30 -3.80 -33.42
C MET A 58 7.56 -4.31 -34.08
N ILE A 59 7.65 -5.62 -34.27
CA ILE A 59 8.68 -6.26 -35.07
C ILE A 59 8.10 -6.51 -36.45
N GLU A 60 8.86 -6.21 -37.49
CA GLU A 60 8.56 -6.60 -38.87
C GLU A 60 9.69 -7.48 -39.42
N LEU A 61 9.31 -8.60 -40.04
CA LEU A 61 10.21 -9.46 -40.79
C LEU A 61 10.11 -9.08 -42.26
N ILE A 62 11.25 -8.77 -42.89
CA ILE A 62 11.31 -8.26 -44.25
C ILE A 62 12.25 -9.14 -45.08
N TYR A 63 11.80 -9.52 -46.28
CA TYR A 63 12.66 -10.16 -47.27
C TYR A 63 13.51 -9.09 -47.96
N LEU A 64 14.80 -8.99 -47.62
CA LEU A 64 15.68 -7.91 -48.09
C LEU A 64 15.74 -7.70 -49.62
N PRO A 65 15.71 -8.75 -50.47
CA PRO A 65 15.79 -8.55 -51.93
C PRO A 65 14.59 -7.82 -52.55
N THR A 66 13.39 -7.98 -52.00
CA THR A 66 12.16 -7.35 -52.53
C THR A 66 11.60 -6.28 -51.58
N ASN A 67 12.14 -6.17 -50.36
CA ASN A 67 11.56 -5.42 -49.25
C ASN A 67 10.13 -5.83 -48.89
N GLU A 68 9.70 -7.03 -49.27
CA GLU A 68 8.37 -7.51 -48.93
C GLU A 68 8.31 -7.88 -47.44
N ARG A 69 7.26 -7.41 -46.76
CA ARG A 69 6.98 -7.79 -45.38
C ARG A 69 6.51 -9.24 -45.35
N ILE A 70 7.30 -10.08 -44.71
CA ILE A 70 7.02 -11.50 -44.48
C ILE A 70 6.01 -11.64 -43.34
N ASP A 71 6.22 -10.90 -42.25
CA ASP A 71 5.35 -10.95 -41.08
C ASP A 71 5.55 -9.74 -40.15
N TYR A 72 4.69 -9.60 -39.14
CA TYR A 72 4.84 -8.65 -38.05
C TYR A 72 4.25 -9.19 -36.74
N GLU A 73 4.80 -8.74 -35.61
CA GLU A 73 4.30 -9.09 -34.28
C GLU A 73 4.45 -7.87 -33.36
N LYS A 74 3.43 -7.60 -32.55
CA LYS A 74 3.51 -6.53 -31.52
C LYS A 74 4.26 -7.06 -30.31
N LEU A 75 5.13 -6.23 -29.76
CA LEU A 75 5.77 -6.45 -28.47
C LEU A 75 5.33 -5.37 -27.50
N PHE A 76 5.02 -5.79 -26.28
CA PHE A 76 4.55 -4.90 -25.24
C PHE A 76 5.23 -5.25 -23.93
N SER A 77 5.70 -4.23 -23.21
CA SER A 77 6.22 -4.41 -21.86
C SER A 77 5.80 -3.25 -20.99
N GLU A 78 5.53 -3.56 -19.73
CA GLU A 78 5.04 -2.61 -18.72
C GLU A 78 5.80 -2.84 -17.41
N PHE A 79 6.19 -1.72 -16.80
CA PHE A 79 6.67 -1.66 -15.43
C PHE A 79 5.66 -0.86 -14.61
N ALA A 80 5.06 -1.49 -13.61
CA ALA A 80 4.08 -0.88 -12.73
C ALA A 80 4.64 -0.78 -11.29
N PHE A 81 4.86 0.43 -10.81
CA PHE A 81 5.15 0.71 -9.40
C PHE A 81 3.87 1.10 -8.67
N ARG A 82 3.57 0.43 -7.57
CA ARG A 82 2.46 0.76 -6.66
C ARG A 82 2.98 0.72 -5.22
N ASN A 83 2.65 1.74 -4.44
CA ASN A 83 2.88 1.74 -2.99
C ASN A 83 1.68 2.38 -2.29
N HIS A 84 1.28 1.82 -1.15
CA HIS A 84 0.13 2.29 -0.35
C HIS A 84 0.55 2.28 1.11
N PHE A 85 0.55 3.47 1.71
CA PHE A 85 0.98 3.66 3.09
C PHE A 85 0.17 4.78 3.74
N ILE A 86 0.27 4.85 5.07
CA ILE A 86 -0.40 5.86 5.88
C ILE A 86 0.60 6.54 6.82
N ILE A 87 0.32 7.78 7.19
CA ILE A 87 0.98 8.48 8.29
C ILE A 87 -0.09 8.79 9.32
N VAL A 88 0.13 8.40 10.57
CA VAL A 88 -0.82 8.58 11.67
C VAL A 88 -0.31 9.66 12.61
N GLU A 89 -1.16 10.63 12.92
CA GLU A 89 -0.93 11.63 13.97
C GLU A 89 -2.00 11.48 15.07
N GLY A 90 -1.58 11.34 16.33
CA GLY A 90 -2.50 11.18 17.46
C GLY A 90 -2.46 9.78 18.09
N ASP A 91 -3.59 9.31 18.62
CA ASP A 91 -3.69 8.03 19.32
C ASP A 91 -4.18 6.91 18.39
N GLU A 92 -3.27 6.00 18.02
CA GLU A 92 -3.54 4.86 17.13
C GLU A 92 -4.70 3.96 17.60
N ARG A 93 -5.04 3.97 18.90
CA ARG A 93 -6.19 3.21 19.41
C ARG A 93 -7.52 3.73 18.86
N ALA A 94 -7.55 4.96 18.32
CA ALA A 94 -8.70 5.54 17.65
C ALA A 94 -8.98 4.92 16.26
N LEU A 95 -7.99 4.27 15.65
CA LEU A 95 -8.08 3.77 14.28
C LEU A 95 -9.03 2.58 14.14
N ASP A 96 -9.59 2.46 12.93
CA ASP A 96 -10.30 1.27 12.47
C ASP A 96 -9.32 0.18 12.02
N GLU A 97 -9.77 -1.08 12.04
CA GLU A 97 -8.95 -2.26 11.73
C GLU A 97 -8.30 -2.20 10.33
N GLU A 98 -8.97 -1.57 9.36
CA GLU A 98 -8.45 -1.38 8.00
C GLU A 98 -7.16 -0.54 7.97
N PHE A 99 -7.12 0.57 8.72
CA PHE A 99 -5.94 1.43 8.80
C PHE A 99 -4.82 0.79 9.62
N ILE A 100 -5.17 0.06 10.66
CA ILE A 100 -4.21 -0.73 11.45
C ILE A 100 -3.51 -1.76 10.55
N ALA A 101 -4.20 -2.36 9.58
CA ALA A 101 -3.61 -3.31 8.65
C ALA A 101 -2.62 -2.66 7.67
N ILE A 102 -2.76 -1.37 7.36
CA ILE A 102 -1.89 -0.62 6.44
C ILE A 102 -0.69 0.02 7.16
N MET A 103 -0.83 0.30 8.47
CA MET A 103 0.18 0.95 9.31
C MET A 103 1.62 0.38 9.23
N PRO A 104 1.85 -0.93 9.00
CA PRO A 104 3.21 -1.45 8.81
C PRO A 104 3.88 -1.03 7.49
N ASN A 105 3.13 -0.47 6.53
CA ASN A 105 3.67 -0.02 5.25
C ASN A 105 4.28 1.38 5.38
N ASP A 106 5.40 1.59 4.70
CA ASP A 106 6.13 2.86 4.71
C ASP A 106 6.17 3.52 3.33
N PHE A 107 6.59 4.78 3.33
CA PHE A 107 6.97 5.47 2.11
C PHE A 107 8.10 4.72 1.38
N ILE A 108 7.89 4.42 0.11
CA ILE A 108 8.90 3.87 -0.79
C ILE A 108 9.18 4.93 -1.87
N PRO A 109 10.44 5.34 -2.08
CA PRO A 109 10.75 6.28 -3.14
C PRO A 109 10.44 5.65 -4.50
N PHE A 110 9.94 6.47 -5.43
CA PHE A 110 9.72 6.02 -6.79
C PHE A 110 11.00 5.47 -7.42
N PRO A 111 10.92 4.39 -8.21
CA PRO A 111 12.05 3.98 -9.05
C PRO A 111 12.42 5.08 -10.04
N SER A 112 13.69 5.12 -10.45
CA SER A 112 14.14 6.09 -11.46
C SER A 112 13.50 5.79 -12.82
N ASN A 113 13.32 6.83 -13.63
CA ASN A 113 12.76 6.66 -14.98
C ASN A 113 13.64 5.72 -15.82
N GLU A 114 14.96 5.86 -15.68
CA GLU A 114 15.96 5.09 -16.42
C GLU A 114 15.85 3.59 -16.09
N GLN A 115 15.68 3.25 -14.80
CA GLN A 115 15.54 1.86 -14.38
C GLN A 115 14.26 1.24 -14.92
N MET A 116 13.12 1.95 -14.81
CA MET A 116 11.84 1.45 -15.32
C MET A 116 11.87 1.21 -16.84
N VAL A 117 12.46 2.14 -17.60
CA VAL A 117 12.63 2.03 -19.06
C VAL A 117 13.60 0.90 -19.41
N TYR A 118 14.69 0.75 -18.65
CA TYR A 118 15.66 -0.33 -18.84
C TYR A 118 15.03 -1.71 -18.63
N ASP A 119 14.24 -1.89 -17.58
CA ASP A 119 13.58 -3.17 -17.27
C ASP A 119 12.56 -3.54 -18.35
N CYS A 120 11.76 -2.58 -18.82
CA CYS A 120 10.87 -2.77 -19.97
C CYS A 120 11.67 -3.16 -21.23
N GLY A 121 12.80 -2.49 -21.48
CA GLY A 121 13.66 -2.76 -22.64
C GLY A 121 14.30 -4.16 -22.62
N GLU A 122 14.80 -4.60 -21.47
CA GLU A 122 15.34 -5.96 -21.33
C GLU A 122 14.25 -7.03 -21.46
N ASP A 123 13.02 -6.74 -21.04
CA ASP A 123 11.87 -7.62 -21.27
C ASP A 123 11.51 -7.73 -22.76
N ILE A 124 11.35 -6.60 -23.48
CA ILE A 124 11.14 -6.57 -24.94
C ILE A 124 12.21 -7.40 -25.68
N LYS A 125 13.48 -7.26 -25.28
CA LYS A 125 14.59 -8.02 -25.84
C LYS A 125 14.46 -9.52 -25.58
N LYS A 126 13.99 -9.95 -24.40
CA LYS A 126 13.70 -11.37 -24.10
C LYS A 126 12.54 -11.89 -24.94
N GLN A 127 11.46 -11.09 -25.10
CA GLN A 127 10.33 -11.44 -25.95
C GLN A 127 10.77 -11.63 -27.40
N LEU A 128 11.57 -10.69 -27.94
CA LEU A 128 12.16 -10.79 -29.28
C LEU A 128 12.99 -12.07 -29.45
N LYS A 129 13.90 -12.37 -28.52
CA LYS A 129 14.72 -13.61 -28.59
C LYS A 129 13.85 -14.88 -28.61
N THR A 130 12.80 -14.89 -27.82
CA THR A 130 11.85 -16.01 -27.75
C THR A 130 11.09 -16.17 -29.06
N LEU A 131 10.63 -15.05 -29.65
CA LEU A 131 9.98 -15.03 -30.96
C LEU A 131 10.89 -15.57 -32.04
N LEU A 132 12.15 -15.10 -32.10
CA LEU A 132 13.13 -15.56 -33.08
C LEU A 132 13.36 -17.07 -32.97
N ARG A 133 13.61 -17.60 -31.77
CA ARG A 133 13.83 -19.04 -31.54
C ARG A 133 12.59 -19.90 -31.86
N ARG A 134 11.39 -19.34 -31.75
CA ARG A 134 10.15 -20.04 -32.08
C ARG A 134 9.96 -20.19 -33.60
N ARG A 135 10.45 -19.23 -34.39
CA ARG A 135 10.18 -19.14 -35.83
C ARG A 135 11.33 -19.57 -36.73
N PHE A 136 12.56 -19.55 -36.22
CA PHE A 136 13.80 -19.90 -36.93
C PHE A 136 14.63 -20.86 -36.09
#